data_AF-A0A7S8FGQ1-F1
#
_entry.id   AF-A0A7S8FGQ1-F1
#
_cell.length_a   1.000
_cell.length_b   1.000
_cell.length_c   1.000
_cell.angle_alpha   90.00
_cell.angle_beta   90.00
_cell.angle_gamma   90.00
#
_symmetry.space_group_name_H-M   'P 1'
#
loop_
_entity.id
_entity.type
_entity.pdbx_description
1 polymer ?
#
loop_
_entity_poly.entity_id
_entity_poly.type
_entity_poly.pdbx_seq_one_letter_code
_entity_poly.pdbx_strand_id
1 'polypeptide(L)'
;MRVTAMLGALSLLIGGVALMPSSLEAAGWISGIDSYVAPWVKDIEQELWKKDYRDLYANDPRTPQVVALRLLNQAAKAEEANDSLLAQQLVRDALQVFEEGVQKHYYSPSEIEPIMTFIQQHAPSKTS
;
A
#
# COMPACT_ATOMS: atom_id res chain seq x y z
N MET A 1 -21.24 46.67 -56.23
CA MET A 1 -22.07 46.46 -55.03
C MET A 1 -21.15 46.29 -53.83
N ARG A 2 -21.50 46.94 -52.71
CA ARG A 2 -20.95 46.72 -51.35
C ARG A 2 -21.13 45.22 -51.01
N VAL A 3 -20.32 44.55 -50.19
CA VAL A 3 -20.20 44.72 -48.73
C VAL A 3 -18.93 44.00 -48.24
N THR A 4 -18.25 44.72 -47.35
CA THR A 4 -17.21 44.43 -46.35
C THR A 4 -17.30 43.13 -45.53
N ALA A 5 -16.13 42.57 -45.17
CA ALA A 5 -15.63 42.24 -43.82
C ALA A 5 -14.30 41.49 -44.01
N MET A 6 -13.09 42.00 -43.78
CA MET A 6 -12.45 42.63 -42.61
C MET A 6 -12.45 41.78 -41.33
N LEU A 7 -11.23 41.66 -40.76
CA LEU A 7 -10.81 41.06 -39.49
C LEU A 7 -10.69 39.52 -39.50
N GLY A 8 -9.55 38.91 -39.19
CA GLY A 8 -8.34 39.39 -38.52
C GLY A 8 -7.91 38.33 -37.49
N ALA A 9 -6.65 37.92 -37.50
CA ALA A 9 -5.85 37.35 -36.40
C ALA A 9 -4.72 36.51 -37.02
N LEU A 10 -3.55 37.12 -37.22
CA LEU A 10 -2.43 37.07 -36.28
C LEU A 10 -1.76 35.69 -36.26
N SER A 11 -0.76 35.57 -37.12
CA SER A 11 0.29 34.56 -37.08
C SER A 11 0.96 34.57 -35.71
N LEU A 12 1.04 33.42 -35.04
CA LEU A 12 2.09 33.16 -34.04
C LEU A 12 2.55 31.70 -34.18
N LEU A 13 3.60 31.55 -35.00
CA LEU A 13 4.66 30.58 -34.82
C LEU A 13 5.15 30.63 -33.37
N ILE A 14 4.77 29.67 -32.54
CA ILE A 14 5.48 29.37 -31.30
C ILE A 14 5.58 27.85 -31.19
N GLY A 15 6.82 27.38 -31.34
CA GLY A 15 7.37 26.22 -30.65
C GLY A 15 6.54 24.94 -30.70
N GLY A 16 6.89 24.06 -31.63
CA GLY A 16 6.68 22.62 -31.46
C GLY A 16 7.42 22.15 -30.20
N VAL A 17 6.76 22.26 -29.05
CA VAL A 17 7.04 21.40 -27.92
C VAL A 17 6.34 20.11 -28.29
N ALA A 18 7.14 19.12 -28.71
CA ALA A 18 6.71 17.75 -28.68
C ALA A 18 6.11 17.52 -27.29
N LEU A 19 4.79 17.33 -27.23
CA LEU A 19 4.11 16.78 -26.07
C LEU A 19 4.66 15.36 -25.93
N MET A 20 5.83 15.25 -25.33
CA MET A 20 6.24 14.05 -24.63
C MET A 20 5.09 13.78 -23.67
N PRO A 21 4.43 12.61 -23.72
CA PRO A 21 3.57 12.22 -22.64
C PRO A 21 4.48 12.15 -21.42
N SER A 22 4.44 13.20 -20.60
CA SER A 22 4.88 13.18 -19.21
C SER A 22 4.31 11.89 -18.65
N SER A 23 5.23 11.01 -18.23
CA SER A 23 5.01 9.76 -17.50
C SER A 23 3.52 9.41 -17.37
N LEU A 24 3.10 8.30 -17.98
CA LEU A 24 1.94 7.56 -17.50
C LEU A 24 2.02 7.60 -15.96
N GLU A 25 1.20 8.44 -15.33
CA GLU A 25 0.82 8.21 -13.95
C GLU A 25 0.10 6.88 -14.05
N ALA A 26 0.87 5.81 -13.85
CA ALA A 26 0.34 4.51 -13.51
C ALA A 26 -0.67 4.82 -12.41
N ALA A 27 -1.94 4.63 -12.73
CA ALA A 27 -3.02 5.14 -11.91
C ALA A 27 -2.74 4.72 -10.46
N GLY A 28 -2.64 5.68 -9.53
CA GLY A 28 -2.12 5.47 -8.17
C GLY A 28 -2.92 4.47 -7.33
N TRP A 29 -3.93 3.82 -7.90
CA TRP A 29 -4.63 2.66 -7.35
C TRP A 29 -3.96 1.31 -7.69
N ILE A 30 -3.01 1.26 -8.63
CA ILE A 30 -2.28 0.04 -9.06
C ILE A 30 -0.90 -0.06 -8.39
N SER A 31 -0.25 1.06 -8.07
CA SER A 31 0.97 1.03 -7.26
C SER A 31 0.58 1.00 -5.79
N GLY A 32 0.71 -0.18 -5.17
CA GLY A 32 0.63 -0.30 -3.72
C GLY A 32 1.48 0.77 -3.07
N ILE A 33 0.82 1.71 -2.39
CA ILE A 33 1.35 2.69 -1.43
C ILE A 33 2.64 3.37 -1.93
N ASP A 34 2.52 4.59 -2.46
CA ASP A 34 3.65 5.49 -2.70
C ASP A 34 4.59 5.51 -1.49
N SER A 35 5.70 4.77 -1.58
CA SER A 35 6.74 4.54 -0.57
C SER A 35 6.25 4.18 0.84
N TYR A 36 6.50 2.94 1.27
CA TYR A 36 6.45 2.62 2.70
C TYR A 36 7.40 3.52 3.49
N VAL A 37 6.92 4.01 4.63
CA VAL A 37 7.67 4.92 5.51
C VAL A 37 8.88 4.22 6.14
N ALA A 38 8.78 2.91 6.38
CA ALA A 38 9.86 2.13 6.94
C ALA A 38 10.22 0.92 6.05
N PRO A 39 11.52 0.60 5.90
CA PRO A 39 11.98 -0.56 5.12
C PRO A 39 11.35 -1.89 5.57
N TRP A 40 11.15 -2.07 6.88
CA TRP A 40 10.60 -3.31 7.43
C TRP A 40 9.17 -3.60 6.95
N VAL A 41 8.38 -2.56 6.62
CA VAL A 41 7.01 -2.75 6.09
C VAL A 41 7.07 -3.32 4.68
N LYS A 42 8.07 -2.93 3.88
CA LYS A 42 8.31 -3.47 2.54
C LYS A 42 8.76 -4.93 2.59
N ASP A 43 9.59 -5.28 3.56
CA ASP A 43 10.02 -6.68 3.73
C ASP A 43 8.82 -7.57 4.10
N ILE A 44 7.93 -7.08 4.98
CA ILE A 44 6.68 -7.78 5.30
C ILE A 44 5.72 -7.83 4.11
N GLU A 45 5.60 -6.77 3.31
CA GLU A 45 4.81 -6.81 2.08
C GLU A 45 5.28 -7.98 1.20
N GLN A 46 6.58 -8.07 0.92
CA GLN A 46 7.12 -9.14 0.09
C GLN A 46 6.81 -10.52 0.65
N GLU A 47 6.88 -10.68 1.98
CA GLU A 47 6.50 -11.92 2.65
C GLU A 47 5.02 -12.25 2.43
N LEU A 48 4.11 -11.29 2.67
CA LEU A 48 2.67 -11.45 2.53
C LEU A 48 2.22 -11.80 1.10
N TRP A 49 3.00 -11.43 0.09
CA TRP A 49 2.69 -11.71 -1.31
C TRP A 49 3.41 -12.93 -1.88
N LYS A 50 4.08 -13.74 -1.05
CA LYS A 50 4.62 -15.03 -1.49
C LYS A 50 3.51 -15.90 -2.10
N LYS A 51 3.86 -16.59 -3.19
CA LYS A 51 2.94 -17.46 -3.92
C LYS A 51 2.29 -18.52 -3.00
N ASP A 52 3.05 -19.02 -2.04
CA ASP A 52 2.61 -20.07 -1.12
C ASP A 52 1.49 -19.60 -0.16
N TYR A 53 1.34 -18.29 0.03
CA TYR A 53 0.26 -17.73 0.87
C TYR A 53 -0.96 -17.29 0.08
N ARG A 54 -0.88 -17.26 -1.26
CA ARG A 54 -1.98 -16.77 -2.09
C ARG A 54 -3.26 -17.57 -1.86
N ASP A 55 -3.14 -18.89 -1.81
CA ASP A 55 -4.28 -19.79 -1.64
C ASP A 55 -4.78 -19.79 -0.18
N LEU A 56 -3.89 -19.48 0.78
CA LEU A 56 -4.24 -19.33 2.20
C LEU A 56 -5.32 -18.25 2.40
N TYR A 57 -5.15 -17.11 1.74
CA TYR A 57 -6.06 -15.98 1.88
C TYR A 57 -7.30 -16.09 1.01
N ALA A 58 -7.34 -17.02 0.04
CA ALA A 58 -8.44 -17.13 -0.92
C ALA A 58 -9.80 -17.39 -0.26
N ASN A 59 -9.78 -18.01 0.93
CA ASN A 59 -10.99 -18.32 1.70
C ASN A 59 -11.39 -17.19 2.67
N ASP A 60 -10.54 -16.18 2.88
CA ASP A 60 -10.84 -15.05 3.77
C ASP A 60 -11.33 -13.83 2.97
N PRO A 61 -12.63 -13.50 3.00
CA PRO A 61 -13.20 -12.39 2.23
C PRO A 61 -12.72 -11.02 2.71
N ARG A 62 -12.02 -10.94 3.85
CA ARG A 62 -11.53 -9.68 4.43
C ARG A 62 -10.23 -9.22 3.80
N THR A 63 -9.60 -10.02 2.94
CA THR A 63 -8.27 -9.74 2.36
C THR A 63 -7.23 -9.41 3.46
N PRO A 64 -6.98 -10.35 4.39
CA PRO A 64 -6.25 -10.09 5.62
C PRO A 64 -4.86 -9.50 5.39
N GLN A 65 -4.17 -9.91 4.32
CA GLN A 65 -2.86 -9.39 3.92
C GLN A 65 -2.88 -7.88 3.62
N VAL A 66 -3.95 -7.38 2.96
CA VAL A 66 -4.07 -5.95 2.63
C VAL A 66 -4.38 -5.12 3.89
N VAL A 67 -5.24 -5.66 4.76
CA VAL A 67 -5.62 -4.99 6.01
C VAL A 67 -4.43 -4.92 6.96
N ALA A 68 -3.73 -6.04 7.18
CA ALA A 68 -2.54 -6.10 8.01
C ALA A 68 -1.46 -5.14 7.50
N LEU A 69 -1.16 -5.15 6.19
CA LEU A 69 -0.16 -4.28 5.59
C LEU A 69 -0.48 -2.78 5.77
N ARG A 70 -1.76 -2.41 5.68
CA ARG A 70 -2.20 -1.03 5.94
C ARG A 70 -1.94 -0.63 7.39
N LEU A 71 -2.27 -1.49 8.35
CA LEU A 71 -2.04 -1.25 9.78
C LEU A 71 -0.54 -1.12 10.08
N LEU A 72 0.29 -1.98 9.49
CA LEU A 72 1.75 -1.92 9.63
C LEU A 72 2.35 -0.64 9.04
N ASN A 73 1.85 -0.17 7.90
CA ASN A 73 2.27 1.12 7.34
C ASN A 73 1.83 2.30 8.23
N GLN A 74 0.68 2.22 8.88
CA GLN A 74 0.26 3.20 9.88
C GLN A 74 1.14 3.13 11.13
N ALA A 75 1.56 1.93 11.55
CA ALA A 75 2.47 1.74 12.67
C ALA A 75 3.82 2.41 12.40
N ALA A 76 4.38 2.24 11.19
CA ALA A 76 5.61 2.91 10.77
C ALA A 76 5.48 4.45 10.79
N LYS A 77 4.32 5.00 10.38
CA LYS A 77 4.04 6.44 10.48
C LYS A 77 3.97 6.93 11.93
N ALA A 78 3.35 6.14 12.81
CA ALA A 78 3.29 6.46 14.24
C ALA A 78 4.69 6.44 14.87
N GLU A 79 5.55 5.48 14.48
CA GLU A 79 6.94 5.42 14.90
C GLU A 79 7.75 6.65 14.45
N GLU A 80 7.61 7.08 13.19
CA GLU A 80 8.25 8.31 12.68
C GLU A 80 7.79 9.56 13.45
N ALA A 81 6.53 9.58 13.89
CA ALA A 81 5.97 10.61 14.74
C ALA A 81 6.36 10.51 16.24
N ASN A 82 7.19 9.52 16.61
CA ASN A 82 7.57 9.20 18.00
C ASN A 82 6.40 8.76 18.89
N ASP A 83 5.29 8.28 18.31
CA ASP A 83 4.17 7.69 19.04
C ASP A 83 4.32 6.16 19.12
N SER A 84 5.22 5.71 20.00
CA SER A 84 5.53 4.30 20.19
C SER A 84 4.33 3.49 20.70
N LEU A 85 3.41 4.10 21.45
CA LEU A 85 2.23 3.40 21.98
C LEU A 85 1.25 3.07 20.85
N LEU A 86 0.97 4.04 19.98
CA LEU A 86 0.13 3.83 18.81
C LEU A 86 0.78 2.86 17.82
N ALA A 87 2.08 2.99 17.57
CA ALA A 87 2.82 2.08 16.69
C ALA A 87 2.67 0.62 17.15
N GLN A 88 2.87 0.35 18.45
CA GLN A 88 2.72 -0.99 19.01
C GLN A 88 1.29 -1.51 18.95
N GLN A 89 0.29 -0.64 19.19
CA GLN A 89 -1.11 -1.03 19.08
C GLN A 89 -1.44 -1.45 17.64
N LEU A 90 -1.01 -0.67 16.66
CA LEU A 90 -1.25 -0.97 15.24
C LEU A 90 -0.57 -2.27 14.79
N VAL A 91 0.62 -2.59 15.31
CA VAL A 91 1.26 -3.90 15.07
C VAL A 91 0.43 -5.04 15.68
N ARG A 92 -0.09 -4.88 16.90
CA ARG A 92 -0.97 -5.87 17.52
C ARG A 92 -2.26 -6.06 16.72
N ASP A 93 -2.87 -4.96 16.29
CA ASP A 93 -4.08 -5.00 15.47
C ASP A 93 -3.83 -5.72 14.14
N ALA A 94 -2.65 -5.51 13.53
CA ALA A 94 -2.27 -6.22 12.30
C ALA A 94 -2.16 -7.74 12.51
N LEU A 95 -1.61 -8.19 13.64
CA LEU A 95 -1.55 -9.60 14.00
C LEU A 95 -2.94 -10.17 14.30
N GLN A 96 -3.79 -9.41 14.98
CA GLN A 96 -5.15 -9.82 15.33
C GLN A 96 -6.01 -10.12 14.08
N VAL A 97 -5.80 -9.42 12.96
CA VAL A 97 -6.47 -9.72 11.69
C VAL A 97 -6.31 -11.19 11.31
N PHE A 98 -5.10 -11.71 11.51
CA PHE A 98 -4.76 -13.11 11.22
C PHE A 98 -5.37 -14.07 12.23
N GLU A 99 -5.28 -13.76 13.51
CA GLU A 99 -5.89 -14.55 14.60
C GLU A 99 -7.39 -14.69 14.44
N GLU A 100 -8.09 -13.62 14.05
CA GLU A 100 -9.51 -13.67 13.76
C GLU A 100 -9.84 -14.57 12.57
N GLY A 101 -8.95 -14.71 11.59
CA GLY A 101 -9.17 -15.62 10.47
C GLY A 101 -9.05 -17.08 10.88
N VAL A 102 -8.16 -17.37 11.84
CA VAL A 102 -8.11 -18.68 12.51
C VAL A 102 -9.40 -18.96 13.27
N GLN A 103 -9.88 -17.99 14.06
CA GLN A 103 -11.13 -18.13 14.83
C GLN A 103 -12.36 -18.34 13.92
N LYS A 104 -12.34 -17.75 12.72
CA LYS A 104 -13.39 -17.91 11.70
C LYS A 104 -13.17 -19.11 10.80
N HIS A 105 -12.14 -19.92 11.06
CA HIS A 105 -11.82 -21.13 10.30
C HIS A 105 -11.52 -20.89 8.81
N TYR A 106 -10.99 -19.72 8.44
CA TYR A 106 -10.54 -19.46 7.06
C TYR A 106 -9.23 -20.18 6.73
N TYR A 107 -8.40 -20.41 7.74
CA TYR A 107 -7.15 -21.17 7.70
C TYR A 107 -6.82 -21.67 9.11
N SER A 108 -5.93 -22.65 9.22
CA SER A 108 -5.48 -23.21 10.50
C SER A 108 -4.41 -22.33 11.17
N PRO A 109 -4.20 -22.46 12.49
CA PRO A 109 -3.15 -21.74 13.20
C PRO A 109 -1.76 -22.00 12.61
N SER A 110 -1.45 -23.25 12.26
CA SER A 110 -0.15 -23.65 11.73
C SER A 110 0.17 -23.08 10.36
N GLU A 111 -0.86 -22.78 9.55
CA GLU A 111 -0.65 -22.20 8.22
C GLU A 111 -0.32 -20.70 8.29
N ILE A 112 -0.83 -20.00 9.31
CA ILE A 112 -0.64 -18.56 9.46
C ILE A 112 0.52 -18.19 10.40
N GLU A 113 0.92 -19.11 11.27
CA GLU A 113 2.04 -18.93 12.22
C GLU A 113 3.34 -18.42 11.57
N PRO A 114 3.78 -18.92 10.39
CA PRO A 114 5.00 -18.40 9.75
C PRO A 114 4.91 -16.91 9.42
N ILE A 115 3.74 -16.45 8.95
CA ILE A 115 3.48 -15.04 8.60
C ILE A 115 3.47 -14.18 9.85
N MET A 116 2.74 -14.61 10.89
CA MET A 116 2.68 -13.88 12.17
C MET A 116 4.06 -13.76 12.82
N THR A 117 4.84 -14.84 12.79
CA THR A 117 6.21 -14.87 13.31
C THR A 117 7.11 -13.91 12.53
N PHE A 118 7.02 -13.91 11.19
CA PHE A 118 7.80 -13.00 10.35
C PHE A 118 7.48 -11.53 10.67
N ILE A 119 6.20 -11.19 10.82
CA ILE A 119 5.76 -9.84 11.21
C ILE A 119 6.35 -9.47 12.56
N GLN A 120 6.27 -10.34 13.57
CA GLN A 120 6.80 -10.06 14.91
C GLN A 120 8.32 -9.83 14.92
N GLN A 121 9.06 -10.54 14.06
CA GLN A 121 10.52 -10.42 13.93
C GLN A 121 10.98 -9.13 13.25
N HIS A 122 10.17 -8.59 12.34
CA HIS A 122 10.53 -7.41 11.53
C HIS A 122 9.87 -6.12 12.00
N ALA A 123 8.66 -6.21 12.54
CA ALA A 123 7.97 -5.07 13.11
C ALA A 123 8.67 -4.63 14.40
N PRO A 124 8.67 -3.32 14.73
CA PRO A 124 9.25 -2.82 15.97
C PRO A 124 8.53 -3.42 17.17
N SER A 125 9.14 -4.46 17.74
CA SER A 125 8.72 -5.06 19.00
C SER A 125 9.68 -4.56 20.08
N LYS A 126 9.21 -3.61 20.90
CA LYS A 126 9.88 -3.34 22.17
C LYS A 126 8.95 -3.66 23.32
N THR A 127 9.04 -4.92 23.72
CA THR A 127 9.33 -5.24 25.12
C THR A 127 10.58 -4.46 25.55
N SER A 128 10.37 -3.35 26.25
CA SER A 128 11.32 -2.78 27.20
C SER A 128 10.56 -2.46 28.48
#